data_AF-B9NQA3-F1
#
_entry.id   AF-B9NQA3-F1
#
_cell.length_a   1.000
_cell.length_b   1.000
_cell.length_c   1.000
_cell.angle_alpha   90.00
_cell.angle_beta   90.00
_cell.angle_gamma   90.00
#
_symmetry.space_group_name_H-M   'P 1'
#
loop_
_entity.id
_entity.type
_entity.pdbx_description
1 polymer ?
#
loop_
_entity_poly.entity_id
_entity_poly.type
_entity_poly.pdbx_seq_one_letter_code
_entity_poly.pdbx_strand_id
1 'polypeptide(L)'
;MRVTFDDTSIEFDPFERKYKIFLLCGEGGGEITALHNQLYEADYRIELSSSHPFRPHMTIATYDKSEDIEQVDVSDAGELPVYGRLRGLEIVKLANGQLTTLKTAPFLR
;
A
#
# COMPACT_ATOMS: atom_id res chain seq x y z
N MET A 1 -1.93 -14.30 -7.23
CA MET A 1 -2.86 -13.93 -6.16
C MET A 1 -3.88 -12.93 -6.70
N ARG A 2 -5.19 -13.13 -6.50
CA ARG A 2 -6.22 -12.13 -6.88
C ARG A 2 -6.32 -11.09 -5.78
N VAL A 3 -6.64 -9.86 -6.15
CA VAL A 3 -6.83 -8.76 -5.20
C VAL A 3 -7.97 -7.86 -5.66
N THR A 4 -8.68 -7.28 -4.69
CA THR A 4 -9.59 -6.15 -4.92
C THR A 4 -9.15 -4.96 -4.09
N PHE A 5 -9.35 -3.76 -4.64
CA PHE A 5 -9.35 -2.52 -3.88
C PHE A 5 -10.72 -1.89 -4.02
N ASP A 6 -11.51 -1.97 -2.95
CA ASP A 6 -12.96 -1.74 -2.96
C ASP A 6 -13.43 -0.71 -1.92
N ASP A 7 -12.53 -0.22 -1.09
CA ASP A 7 -12.82 0.77 -0.05
C ASP A 7 -11.73 1.84 0.03
N THR A 8 -12.05 2.96 0.68
CA THR A 8 -11.18 4.12 0.82
C THR A 8 -11.09 4.57 2.27
N SER A 9 -9.94 5.11 2.68
CA SER A 9 -9.85 5.86 3.94
C SER A 9 -9.06 7.16 3.77
N ILE A 10 -9.43 8.16 4.57
CA ILE A 10 -8.67 9.39 4.75
C ILE A 10 -8.02 9.32 6.12
N GLU A 11 -6.70 9.44 6.16
CA GLU A 11 -5.94 9.28 7.40
C GLU A 11 -4.84 10.34 7.49
N PHE A 12 -4.54 10.78 8.72
CA PHE A 12 -3.38 11.62 8.98
C PHE A 12 -2.16 10.73 9.23
N ASP A 13 -1.11 10.91 8.42
CA ASP A 13 0.19 10.27 8.60
C ASP A 13 1.04 11.12 9.57
N PRO A 14 1.31 10.62 10.79
CA PRO A 14 2.07 11.37 11.79
C PRO A 14 3.57 11.48 11.46
N PHE A 15 4.10 10.61 10.60
CA PHE A 15 5.52 10.60 10.23
C PHE A 15 5.81 11.67 9.18
N GLU A 16 4.99 11.74 8.14
CA GLU A 16 5.12 12.75 7.09
C GLU A 16 4.41 14.07 7.44
N ARG A 17 3.53 14.06 8.46
CA ARG A 17 2.66 15.17 8.87
C ARG A 17 1.75 15.63 7.72
N LYS A 18 1.14 14.67 7.04
CA LYS A 18 0.28 14.89 5.87
C LYS A 18 -0.99 14.07 5.97
N TYR A 19 -2.02 14.51 5.27
CA TYR A 19 -3.26 13.77 5.10
C TYR A 19 -3.16 12.92 3.83
N LYS A 20 -3.57 11.66 3.90
CA LYS A 20 -3.47 10.69 2.79
C LYS A 20 -4.83 10.07 2.52
N ILE A 21 -5.10 9.83 1.23
CA ILE A 21 -6.21 8.97 0.80
C ILE A 21 -5.62 7.62 0.42
N PHE A 22 -6.17 6.57 1.00
CA PHE A 22 -5.78 5.20 0.77
C PHE A 22 -6.88 4.44 0.04
N LEU A 23 -6.52 3.68 -0.99
CA LEU A 23 -7.32 2.55 -1.48
C LEU A 23 -6.96 1.32 -0.66
N LEU A 24 -7.99 0.66 -0.12
CA LEU A 24 -7.83 -0.43 0.82
C LEU A 24 -8.03 -1.76 0.12
N CYS A 25 -7.18 -2.74 0.44
CA CYS A 25 -7.30 -4.07 -0.14
C CYS A 25 -8.42 -4.87 0.56
N GLY A 26 -9.38 -5.34 -0.22
CA GLY A 26 -10.42 -6.28 0.21
C GLY A 26 -9.97 -7.72 0.03
N GLU A 27 -10.44 -8.39 -1.03
CA GLU A 27 -9.98 -9.73 -1.41
C GLU A 27 -8.46 -9.74 -1.59
N GLY A 28 -7.79 -10.79 -1.10
CA GLY A 28 -6.33 -10.92 -1.17
C GLY A 28 -5.56 -10.18 -0.07
N GLY A 29 -6.22 -9.36 0.76
CA GLY A 29 -5.56 -8.58 1.81
C GLY A 29 -4.88 -9.45 2.87
N GLY A 30 -5.47 -10.59 3.23
CA GLY A 30 -4.88 -11.55 4.17
C GLY A 30 -3.58 -12.15 3.64
N GLU A 31 -3.54 -12.50 2.36
CA GLU A 31 -2.37 -13.08 1.70
C GLU A 31 -1.25 -12.05 1.50
N ILE A 32 -1.58 -10.79 1.17
CA ILE A 32 -0.58 -9.70 1.14
C ILE A 32 -0.01 -9.47 2.55
N THR A 33 -0.85 -9.53 3.59
CA THR A 33 -0.41 -9.37 4.98
C THR A 33 0.49 -10.52 5.42
N ALA A 34 0.15 -11.76 5.04
CA ALA A 34 1.00 -12.92 5.28
C ALA A 34 2.36 -12.79 4.58
N LEU A 35 2.36 -12.35 3.31
CA LEU A 35 3.57 -12.09 2.55
C LEU A 35 4.41 -10.98 3.19
N HIS A 36 3.79 -9.88 3.62
CA HIS A 36 4.47 -8.82 4.37
C HIS A 36 5.18 -9.40 5.59
N ASN A 37 4.51 -10.20 6.40
CA ASN A 37 5.09 -10.77 7.61
C ASN A 37 6.25 -11.73 7.32
N GLN A 38 6.19 -12.48 6.20
CA GLN A 38 7.27 -13.35 5.75
C GLN A 38 8.56 -12.59 5.40
N LEU A 39 8.46 -11.31 4.98
CA LEU A 39 9.64 -10.48 4.71
C LEU A 39 10.46 -10.19 5.98
N TYR A 40 9.86 -10.34 7.16
CA TYR A 40 10.49 -10.08 8.47
C TYR A 40 10.80 -11.37 9.24
N GLU A 41 10.87 -12.52 8.58
CA GLU A 41 11.32 -13.75 9.23
C GLU A 41 12.84 -13.73 9.51
N ALA A 42 13.28 -14.58 10.45
CA ALA A 42 14.67 -14.71 10.88
C ALA A 42 15.30 -13.36 11.31
N ASP A 43 16.43 -12.99 10.72
CA ASP A 43 17.25 -11.86 11.13
C ASP A 43 16.55 -10.50 10.96
N TYR A 44 15.48 -10.43 10.16
CA TYR A 44 14.73 -9.20 9.89
C TYR A 44 13.59 -8.97 10.89
N ARG A 45 13.37 -9.87 11.85
CA ARG A 45 12.23 -9.77 12.78
C ARG A 45 12.25 -8.49 13.62
N ILE A 46 13.43 -7.97 13.93
CA ILE A 46 13.60 -6.74 14.70
C ILE A 46 13.10 -5.50 13.96
N GLU A 47 13.02 -5.55 12.63
CA GLU A 47 12.55 -4.44 11.80
C GLU A 47 11.02 -4.38 11.72
N LEU A 48 10.30 -5.43 12.14
CA LEU A 48 8.84 -5.45 12.14
C LEU A 48 8.30 -4.63 13.31
N SER A 49 7.66 -3.50 13.02
CA SER A 49 6.95 -2.71 14.03
C SER A 49 5.67 -3.42 14.46
N SER A 50 5.58 -3.80 15.74
CA SER A 50 4.35 -4.36 16.32
C SER A 50 3.32 -3.30 16.70
N SER A 51 3.75 -2.03 16.80
CA SER A 51 2.88 -0.90 17.18
C SER A 51 1.94 -0.46 16.05
N HIS A 52 2.26 -0.79 14.81
CA HIS A 52 1.49 -0.41 13.63
C HIS A 52 1.21 -1.65 12.78
N PRO A 53 0.06 -2.32 12.98
CA PRO A 53 -0.31 -3.46 12.17
C PRO A 53 -0.33 -3.08 10.68
N PHE A 54 0.30 -3.92 9.86
CA PHE A 54 0.30 -3.72 8.43
C PHE A 54 -1.11 -3.91 7.86
N ARG A 55 -1.59 -2.88 7.16
CA ARG A 55 -2.86 -2.88 6.43
C ARG A 55 -2.55 -2.66 4.96
N PRO A 56 -2.77 -3.64 4.08
CA PRO A 56 -2.46 -3.47 2.66
C PRO A 56 -3.31 -2.35 2.04
N HIS A 57 -2.63 -1.36 1.48
CA HIS A 57 -3.28 -0.21 0.86
C HIS A 57 -2.42 0.38 -0.26
N MET A 58 -3.02 1.23 -1.10
CA MET A 58 -2.33 2.08 -2.05
C MET A 58 -2.61 3.55 -1.71
N THR A 59 -1.57 4.36 -1.55
CA THR A 59 -1.75 5.82 -1.44
C THR A 59 -2.11 6.36 -2.81
N ILE A 60 -3.26 7.03 -2.93
CA ILE A 60 -3.72 7.63 -4.18
C ILE A 60 -3.68 9.16 -4.17
N ALA A 61 -3.65 9.78 -2.98
CA ALA A 61 -3.46 11.22 -2.86
C ALA A 61 -2.79 11.59 -1.53
N THR A 62 -2.16 12.77 -1.49
CA THR A 62 -1.48 13.29 -0.31
C THR A 62 -1.61 14.82 -0.27
N TYR A 63 -1.99 15.35 0.89
CA TYR A 63 -2.27 16.77 1.12
C TYR A 63 -1.65 17.26 2.42
N ASP A 64 -1.35 18.56 2.50
CA ASP A 64 -0.81 19.17 3.71
C ASP A 64 -1.92 19.53 4.73
N LYS A 65 -3.17 19.69 4.28
CA LYS A 65 -4.29 20.15 5.09
C LYS A 65 -5.51 19.24 4.99
N SER A 66 -6.29 19.17 6.07
CA SER A 66 -7.53 18.39 6.14
C SER A 66 -8.64 18.96 5.25
N GLU A 67 -8.73 20.28 5.12
CA GLU A 67 -9.82 20.91 4.36
C GLU A 67 -9.71 20.64 2.85
N ASP A 68 -8.49 20.41 2.36
CA ASP A 68 -8.21 20.15 0.95
C ASP A 68 -8.55 18.69 0.59
N ILE A 69 -8.26 17.75 1.48
CA ILE A 69 -8.48 16.31 1.23
C ILE A 69 -9.96 15.92 1.33
N GLU A 70 -10.75 16.61 2.16
CA GLU A 70 -12.19 16.37 2.33
C GLU A 70 -13.01 16.72 1.08
N GLN A 71 -12.45 17.53 0.19
CA GLN A 71 -13.11 17.95 -1.06
C GLN A 71 -12.80 17.02 -2.24
N VAL A 72 -11.93 16.03 -2.04
CA VAL A 72 -11.48 15.14 -3.11
C VAL A 72 -12.54 14.08 -3.39
N ASP A 73 -13.00 14.03 -4.64
CA ASP A 73 -13.78 12.92 -5.14
C ASP A 73 -12.84 11.78 -5.52
N VAL A 74 -12.86 10.68 -4.76
CA VAL A 74 -11.99 9.53 -5.02
C VAL A 74 -12.29 8.86 -6.37
N SER A 75 -13.48 9.07 -6.93
CA SER A 75 -13.83 8.54 -8.25
C SER A 75 -12.97 9.14 -9.39
N ASP A 76 -12.31 10.29 -9.16
CA ASP A 76 -11.33 10.85 -10.09
C ASP A 76 -10.09 9.94 -10.28
N ALA A 77 -9.78 9.10 -9.29
CA ALA A 77 -8.70 8.12 -9.39
C ALA A 77 -9.11 6.87 -10.21
N GLY A 78 -10.39 6.70 -10.51
CA GLY A 78 -10.96 5.60 -11.28
C GLY A 78 -12.20 4.97 -10.63
N GLU A 79 -12.86 4.10 -11.39
CA GLU A 79 -14.02 3.34 -10.90
C GLU A 79 -13.59 2.24 -9.91
N LEU A 80 -14.30 2.17 -8.79
CA LEU A 80 -14.15 1.10 -7.81
C LEU A 80 -15.21 0.00 -8.01
N PRO A 81 -14.88 -1.27 -7.73
CA PRO A 81 -13.60 -1.73 -7.20
C PRO A 81 -12.53 -1.96 -8.29
N VAL A 82 -11.26 -1.73 -7.94
CA VAL A 82 -10.12 -2.08 -8.80
C VAL A 82 -9.78 -3.56 -8.62
N TYR A 83 -9.90 -4.33 -9.71
CA TYR A 83 -9.56 -5.74 -9.73
C TYR A 83 -8.14 -5.97 -10.23
N GLY A 84 -7.38 -6.83 -9.55
CA GLY A 84 -6.00 -7.11 -9.88
C GLY A 84 -5.59 -8.58 -9.73
N ARG A 85 -4.44 -8.90 -10.31
CA ARG A 85 -3.71 -10.14 -10.02
C ARG A 85 -2.25 -9.82 -9.76
N LEU A 86 -1.80 -10.06 -8.54
CA LEU A 86 -0.38 -9.98 -8.20
C LEU A 86 0.36 -11.19 -8.77
N ARG A 87 1.48 -10.90 -9.45
CA ARG A 87 2.32 -11.87 -10.16
C ARG A 87 3.71 -12.05 -9.54
N GLY A 88 4.11 -11.17 -8.63
CA GLY A 88 5.40 -11.21 -7.96
C GLY A 88 5.61 -9.97 -7.10
N LEU A 89 6.76 -9.93 -6.44
CA LEU A 89 7.29 -8.77 -5.74
C LEU A 89 8.39 -8.12 -6.56
N GLU A 90 8.41 -6.79 -6.57
CA GLU A 90 9.52 -6.02 -7.09
C GLU A 90 10.27 -5.37 -5.93
N ILE A 91 11.58 -5.61 -5.88
CA ILE A 91 12.49 -4.87 -5.01
C ILE A 91 12.87 -3.62 -5.79
N VAL A 92 12.51 -2.46 -5.25
CA VAL A 92 12.67 -1.16 -5.91
C VAL A 92 13.61 -0.26 -5.13
N LYS A 93 14.31 0.62 -5.84
CA LYS A 93 15.02 1.76 -5.28
C LYS A 93 14.21 3.02 -5.54
N LEU A 94 13.94 3.81 -4.50
CA LEU A 94 13.41 5.16 -4.62
C LEU A 94 14.56 6.17 -4.48
N ALA A 95 14.84 6.93 -5.54
CA ALA A 95 15.85 7.99 -5.50
C ALA A 95 15.41 9.16 -6.39
N ASN A 96 15.56 10.39 -5.92
CA ASN A 96 15.18 11.60 -6.65
C ASN A 96 13.73 11.57 -7.19
N GLY A 97 12.80 11.00 -6.40
CA GLY A 97 11.39 10.87 -6.78
C GLY A 97 11.10 9.80 -7.85
N GLN A 98 12.08 8.97 -8.21
CA GLN A 98 11.92 7.91 -9.20
C GLN A 98 12.06 6.53 -8.57
N LEU A 99 11.16 5.62 -8.96
CA LEU A 99 11.23 4.20 -8.65
C LEU A 99 12.00 3.47 -9.75
N THR A 100 13.01 2.68 -9.37
CA THR A 100 13.75 1.81 -10.27
C THR A 100 13.71 0.37 -9.74
N THR A 101 13.24 -0.57 -10.56
CA THR A 101 13.22 -1.99 -10.21
C THR A 101 14.64 -2.55 -10.19
N LEU A 102 15.08 -3.06 -9.05
CA LEU A 102 16.37 -3.71 -8.86
C LEU A 102 16.29 -5.21 -9.11
N LYS A 103 15.19 -5.84 -8.68
CA LYS A 103 14.96 -7.28 -8.80
C LYS A 103 13.47 -7.59 -8.79
N THR A 104 13.07 -8.60 -9.56
CA THR A 104 11.72 -9.17 -9.53
C THR A 104 11.77 -10.58 -8.95
N ALA A 105 10.92 -10.87 -7.97
CA ALA A 105 10.68 -12.19 -7.41
C ALA A 105 9.27 -12.64 -7.84
N PRO A 106 9.13 -13.45 -8.92
CA PRO A 106 7.83 -13.89 -9.39
C PRO A 106 7.18 -14.84 -8.37
N PHE A 107 5.86 -14.75 -8.22
CA PHE A 107 5.10 -15.78 -7.52
C PHE A 107 5.02 -17.00 -8.41
N LEU A 108 5.48 -18.14 -7.89
CA LEU A 108 5.35 -19.41 -8.58
C LEU A 108 3.85 -19.69 -8.81
N ARG A 109 3.53 -20.13 -10.03
CA ARG A 109 2.14 -20.35 -10.47
C ARG A 109 1.49 -21.51 -9.75
#